data_AF-A0A645H3X2-F1
#
_entry.id   AF-A0A645H3X2-F1
#
_cell.length_a   1.000
_cell.length_b   1.000
_cell.length_c   1.000
_cell.angle_alpha   90.00
_cell.angle_beta   90.00
_cell.angle_gamma   90.00
#
_symmetry.space_group_name_H-M   'P 1'
#
loop_
_entity.id
_entity.type
_entity.pdbx_description
1 polymer ?
#
loop_
_entity_poly.entity_id
_entity_poly.type
_entity_poly.pdbx_seq_one_letter_code
_entity_poly.pdbx_strand_id
1 'polypeptide(L)'
;MPTRVLQDGDTINLGGREITALHTPGHSPGHLCFWEPQRGYLFTGDLVYKDTLFAYYPSTDPQAYLASLEKIALLPVKEVFPAHHSLDIQTEILIRMRDSFQQLKAKGKLHHGAGTFDYGDWAVWL
;
A
#
# COMPACT_ATOMS: atom_id res chain seq x y z
N MET A 1 -13.68 21.07 -5.93
CA MET A 1 -13.69 19.71 -6.51
C MET A 1 -12.30 19.41 -7.05
N PRO A 2 -11.87 18.13 -7.12
CA PRO A 2 -10.66 17.76 -7.84
C PRO A 2 -10.69 18.31 -9.27
N THR A 3 -9.55 18.80 -9.76
CA THR A 3 -9.43 19.41 -11.10
C THR A 3 -8.89 18.44 -12.15
N ARG A 4 -8.31 17.33 -11.72
CA ARG A 4 -7.73 16.29 -12.56
C ARG A 4 -7.85 14.92 -11.89
N VAL A 5 -8.09 13.89 -12.70
CA VAL A 5 -7.97 12.48 -12.30
C VAL A 5 -6.55 12.04 -12.63
N LEU A 6 -5.86 11.44 -11.66
CA LEU A 6 -4.53 10.86 -11.85
C LEU A 6 -4.65 9.41 -12.30
N GLN A 7 -3.85 9.04 -13.29
CA GLN A 7 -3.70 7.66 -13.75
C GLN A 7 -2.40 7.05 -13.21
N ASP A 8 -2.27 5.74 -13.36
CA ASP A 8 -1.02 5.07 -13.00
C ASP A 8 0.16 5.61 -13.81
N GLY A 9 1.26 5.95 -13.13
CA GLY A 9 2.46 6.51 -13.75
C GLY A 9 2.40 8.02 -14.01
N ASP A 10 1.25 8.68 -13.79
CA ASP A 10 1.18 10.14 -13.90
C ASP A 10 2.18 10.80 -12.94
N THR A 11 2.91 11.80 -13.43
CA THR A 11 3.88 12.53 -12.63
C THR A 11 3.39 13.95 -12.36
N ILE A 12 3.48 14.36 -11.08
CA ILE A 12 3.20 15.70 -10.60
C ILE A 12 4.54 16.40 -10.40
N ASN A 13 4.76 17.50 -11.13
CA ASN A 13 5.94 18.33 -10.97
C ASN A 13 5.65 19.46 -9.97
N LEU A 14 6.35 19.46 -8.84
CA LEU A 14 6.24 20.46 -7.79
C LEU A 14 7.44 21.42 -7.80
N GLY A 15 7.84 21.89 -8.98
CA GLY A 15 8.96 22.83 -9.14
C GLY A 15 10.32 22.14 -9.01
N GLY A 16 10.50 21.01 -9.70
CA GLY A 16 11.75 20.23 -9.69
C GLY A 16 11.74 19.03 -8.74
N ARG A 17 10.62 18.80 -8.04
CA ARG A 17 10.31 17.53 -7.37
C ARG A 17 9.30 16.77 -8.20
N GLU A 18 9.66 15.57 -8.63
CA GLU A 18 8.78 14.71 -9.41
C GLU A 18 8.15 13.67 -8.50
N ILE A 19 6.81 13.67 -8.44
CA ILE A 19 6.04 12.71 -7.67
C ILE A 19 5.22 11.87 -8.64
N THR A 20 5.52 10.58 -8.73
CA THR A 20 4.78 9.62 -9.56
C THR A 20 3.60 9.06 -8.76
N ALA A 21 2.39 9.16 -9.30
CA ALA A 21 1.22 8.49 -8.80
C ALA A 21 1.26 7.01 -9.19
N LEU A 22 1.09 6.13 -8.20
CA LEU A 22 1.05 4.68 -8.38
C LEU A 22 -0.35 4.20 -8.05
N HIS A 23 -1.12 3.80 -9.06
CA HIS A 23 -2.41 3.16 -8.82
C HIS A 23 -2.18 1.85 -8.09
N THR A 24 -2.77 1.77 -6.90
CA THR A 24 -2.54 0.73 -5.91
C THR A 24 -3.87 0.34 -5.26
N PRO A 25 -4.81 -0.23 -6.04
CA PRO A 25 -6.10 -0.65 -5.53
C PRO A 25 -5.97 -1.75 -4.46
N GLY A 26 -6.96 -1.86 -3.59
CA GLY A 26 -7.00 -2.88 -2.54
C GLY A 26 -7.72 -2.39 -1.31
N HIS A 27 -7.23 -1.31 -0.69
CA HIS A 27 -7.97 -0.61 0.36
C HIS A 27 -9.21 0.10 -0.20
N SER A 28 -9.09 0.67 -1.40
CA SER A 28 -10.21 1.16 -2.19
C SER A 28 -9.90 1.02 -3.68
N PRO A 29 -10.88 1.12 -4.60
CA PRO A 29 -10.63 0.95 -6.04
C PRO A 29 -9.79 2.08 -6.64
N GLY A 30 -9.83 3.27 -6.03
CA GLY A 30 -9.12 4.47 -6.48
C GLY A 30 -7.85 4.79 -5.68
N HIS A 31 -7.39 3.89 -4.81
CA HIS A 31 -6.24 4.15 -3.95
C HIS A 31 -4.95 4.38 -4.77
N LEU A 32 -4.16 5.36 -4.34
CA LEU A 32 -2.88 5.73 -4.93
C LEU A 32 -1.80 5.76 -3.85
N CYS A 33 -0.62 5.23 -4.16
CA CYS A 33 0.61 5.60 -3.47
C CYS A 33 1.31 6.68 -4.27
N PHE A 34 2.17 7.48 -3.64
CA PHE A 34 2.95 8.50 -4.31
C PHE A 34 4.44 8.26 -4.09
N TRP A 35 5.19 8.16 -5.19
CA TRP A 35 6.61 7.85 -5.19
C TRP A 35 7.43 9.07 -5.62
N GLU A 36 8.43 9.44 -4.83
CA GLU A 36 9.41 10.49 -5.17
C GLU A 36 10.80 9.84 -5.36
N PRO A 37 11.20 9.54 -6.62
CA PRO A 37 12.41 8.79 -6.90
C PRO A 37 13.69 9.46 -6.39
N GLN A 38 13.79 10.79 -6.48
CA GLN A 38 15.03 11.50 -6.15
C GLN A 38 15.38 11.40 -4.66
N ARG A 39 14.37 11.39 -3.77
CA ARG A 39 14.55 11.24 -2.33
C ARG A 39 14.43 9.79 -1.86
N GLY A 40 13.80 8.94 -2.66
CA GLY A 40 13.44 7.59 -2.25
C GLY A 40 12.25 7.55 -1.30
N TYR A 41 11.34 8.52 -1.39
CA TYR A 41 10.20 8.62 -0.47
C TYR A 41 8.97 7.97 -1.07
N LEU A 42 8.30 7.12 -0.28
CA LEU A 42 7.04 6.50 -0.67
C LEU A 42 5.94 6.87 0.32
N PHE A 43 4.92 7.58 -0.16
CA PHE A 43 3.69 7.83 0.58
C PHE A 43 2.71 6.70 0.30
N THR A 44 2.45 5.86 1.30
CA THR A 44 1.72 4.60 1.12
C THR A 44 0.23 4.72 1.35
N GLY A 45 -0.24 5.83 1.92
CA GLY A 45 -1.65 5.99 2.27
C GLY A 45 -2.09 4.90 3.24
N ASP A 46 -3.21 4.25 2.90
CA ASP A 46 -3.83 3.18 3.69
C ASP A 46 -3.42 1.78 3.23
N LEU A 47 -2.47 1.69 2.30
CA LEU A 47 -1.95 0.41 1.82
C LEU A 47 -0.93 -0.22 2.79
N VAL A 48 -0.16 0.60 3.51
CA VAL A 48 0.88 0.13 4.43
C VAL A 48 0.98 1.06 5.63
N TYR A 49 0.70 0.53 6.83
CA TYR A 49 0.95 1.14 8.13
C TYR A 49 1.01 0.08 9.24
N LYS A 50 1.60 0.42 10.40
CA LYS A 50 1.68 -0.46 11.58
C LYS A 50 0.44 -0.33 12.46
N ASP A 51 -0.61 -1.05 12.10
CA ASP A 51 -1.81 -1.35 12.90
C ASP A 51 -2.62 -2.40 12.10
N THR A 52 -3.93 -2.51 12.34
CA THR A 52 -4.83 -3.39 11.62
C THR A 52 -5.25 -2.77 10.29
N LEU A 53 -4.83 -3.37 9.18
CA LEU A 53 -5.31 -3.06 7.84
C LEU A 53 -6.73 -3.60 7.67
N PHE A 54 -7.66 -2.72 7.25
CA PHE A 54 -9.04 -3.09 6.98
C PHE A 54 -9.25 -3.35 5.49
N ALA A 55 -9.35 -4.62 5.11
CA ALA A 55 -9.57 -5.09 3.74
C ALA A 55 -10.89 -5.88 3.64
N TYR A 56 -11.97 -5.33 4.22
CA TYR A 56 -13.31 -5.93 4.24
C TYR A 56 -14.26 -5.36 3.16
N TYR A 57 -15.24 -6.14 2.73
CA TYR A 57 -16.24 -5.82 1.69
C TYR A 57 -17.09 -4.56 2.04
N PRO A 58 -17.58 -3.74 1.08
CA PRO A 58 -17.62 -3.95 -0.38
C PRO A 58 -16.53 -3.27 -1.19
N SER A 59 -15.87 -2.25 -0.65
CA SER A 59 -15.01 -1.37 -1.45
C SER A 59 -13.56 -1.82 -1.54
N THR A 60 -13.18 -2.84 -0.78
CA THR A 60 -11.81 -3.38 -0.78
C THR A 60 -11.70 -4.60 -1.70
N ASP A 61 -10.48 -4.93 -2.11
CA ASP A 61 -10.17 -6.13 -2.90
C ASP A 61 -8.84 -6.73 -2.40
N PRO A 62 -8.88 -7.86 -1.67
CA PRO A 62 -7.69 -8.54 -1.15
C PRO A 62 -6.67 -8.93 -2.21
N GLN A 63 -7.12 -9.32 -3.41
CA GLN A 63 -6.22 -9.75 -4.48
C GLN A 63 -5.52 -8.55 -5.11
N ALA A 64 -6.26 -7.46 -5.33
CA ALA A 64 -5.69 -6.18 -5.76
C ALA A 64 -4.72 -5.62 -4.72
N TYR A 65 -5.03 -5.77 -3.42
CA TYR A 65 -4.17 -5.34 -2.32
C TYR A 65 -2.79 -6.01 -2.42
N LEU A 66 -2.75 -7.33 -2.62
CA LEU A 66 -1.49 -8.04 -2.84
C LEU A 66 -0.75 -7.53 -4.08
N ALA A 67 -1.44 -7.38 -5.22
CA ALA A 67 -0.81 -6.88 -6.44
C ALA A 67 -0.18 -5.48 -6.24
N SER A 68 -0.84 -4.62 -5.46
CA SER A 68 -0.34 -3.30 -5.08
C SER A 68 0.88 -3.37 -4.17
N LEU A 69 0.89 -4.27 -3.18
CA LEU A 69 2.06 -4.53 -2.32
C LEU A 69 3.25 -5.06 -3.14
N GLU A 70 3.00 -5.99 -4.06
CA GLU A 70 4.02 -6.54 -4.97
C GLU A 70 4.65 -5.43 -5.83
N LYS A 71 3.83 -4.51 -6.35
CA LYS A 71 4.29 -3.37 -7.13
C LYS A 71 5.20 -2.43 -6.34
N ILE A 72 4.79 -2.00 -5.15
CA ILE A 72 5.57 -1.01 -4.38
C ILE A 72 6.81 -1.62 -3.72
N ALA A 73 6.82 -2.93 -3.44
CA ALA A 73 7.97 -3.62 -2.84
C ALA A 73 9.17 -3.76 -3.80
N LEU A 74 9.01 -3.45 -5.09
CA LEU A 74 10.11 -3.42 -6.07
C LEU A 74 10.85 -2.08 -6.10
N LEU A 75 10.32 -1.05 -5.44
CA LEU A 75 10.89 0.29 -5.47
C LEU A 75 12.08 0.41 -4.50
N PRO A 76 13.14 1.18 -4.85
CA PRO A 76 14.28 1.43 -3.97
C PRO A 76 13.93 2.47 -2.89
N VAL A 77 12.92 2.18 -2.07
CA VAL A 77 12.42 3.08 -1.03
C VAL A 77 13.45 3.26 0.09
N LYS A 78 13.65 4.51 0.48
CA LYS A 78 14.51 4.93 1.61
C LYS A 78 13.69 5.31 2.84
N GLU A 79 12.50 5.90 2.65
CA GLU A 79 11.58 6.28 3.73
C GLU A 79 10.12 6.04 3.31
N VAL A 80 9.31 5.56 4.25
CA VAL A 80 7.88 5.24 4.06
C VAL A 80 7.03 6.21 4.89
N PHE A 81 5.98 6.75 4.28
CA PHE A 81 5.06 7.69 4.91
C PHE A 81 3.62 7.15 4.86
N PRO A 82 3.16 6.48 5.92
CA PRO A 82 1.78 5.99 6.03
C PRO A 82 0.78 7.15 6.26
N ALA A 83 -0.50 6.89 6.00
CA ALA A 83 -1.58 7.83 6.36
C ALA A 83 -1.89 7.85 7.87
N HIS A 84 -1.56 6.78 8.60
CA HIS A 84 -1.99 6.57 9.98
C HIS A 84 -0.86 6.10 10.90
N HIS A 85 -1.11 6.27 12.20
CA HIS A 85 -0.31 5.78 13.32
C HIS A 85 1.10 6.40 13.38
N SER A 86 2.15 5.59 13.20
CA SER A 86 3.53 5.97 13.50
C SER A 86 4.35 6.14 12.23
N LEU A 87 5.23 7.15 12.24
CA LEU A 87 6.31 7.30 11.27
C LEU A 87 7.55 6.46 11.62
N ASP A 88 7.58 5.82 12.80
CA ASP A 88 8.60 4.80 13.12
C ASP A 88 8.29 3.48 12.41
N ILE A 89 8.47 3.51 11.09
CA ILE A 89 8.18 2.42 10.17
C ILE A 89 9.39 2.25 9.24
N GLN A 90 9.98 1.06 9.28
CA GLN A 90 11.16 0.72 8.51
C GLN A 90 10.76 0.23 7.12
N THR A 91 11.58 0.48 6.10
CA THR A 91 11.28 0.13 4.70
C THR A 91 11.09 -1.38 4.47
N GLU A 92 11.64 -2.22 5.35
CA GLU A 92 11.42 -3.68 5.33
C GLU A 92 9.93 -4.06 5.35
N ILE A 93 9.09 -3.22 5.97
CA ILE A 93 7.64 -3.48 6.11
C ILE A 93 6.97 -3.77 4.76
N LEU A 94 7.44 -3.13 3.69
CA LEU A 94 6.90 -3.29 2.34
C LEU A 94 7.05 -4.74 1.86
N ILE A 95 8.21 -5.33 2.15
CA ILE A 95 8.54 -6.71 1.83
C ILE A 95 7.78 -7.65 2.76
N ARG A 96 7.78 -7.37 4.07
CA ARG A 96 7.14 -8.22 5.07
C ARG A 96 5.63 -8.34 4.88
N MET A 97 4.94 -7.24 4.59
CA MET A 97 3.51 -7.24 4.29
C MET A 97 3.20 -7.95 2.97
N ARG A 98 3.96 -7.69 1.90
CA ARG A 98 3.84 -8.41 0.62
C ARG A 98 3.95 -9.93 0.84
N ASP A 99 5.00 -10.38 1.51
CA ASP A 99 5.26 -11.81 1.73
C ASP A 99 4.15 -12.45 2.57
N SER A 100 3.64 -11.73 3.56
CA SER A 100 2.50 -12.18 4.36
C SER A 100 1.22 -12.34 3.53
N PHE A 101 0.92 -11.39 2.64
CA PHE A 101 -0.21 -11.50 1.71
C PHE A 101 -0.02 -12.64 0.69
N GLN A 102 1.21 -12.87 0.21
CA GLN A 102 1.52 -14.01 -0.66
C GLN A 102 1.28 -15.35 0.05
N GLN A 103 1.66 -15.44 1.34
CA GLN A 103 1.38 -16.62 2.16
C GLN A 103 -0.12 -16.82 2.37
N LEU A 104 -0.89 -15.76 2.62
CA LEU A 104 -2.35 -15.85 2.71
C LEU A 104 -2.96 -16.34 1.39
N LYS A 105 -2.48 -15.85 0.25
CA LYS A 105 -2.91 -16.32 -1.08
C LYS A 105 -2.60 -17.80 -1.28
N ALA A 106 -1.38 -18.23 -0.99
CA ALA A 106 -0.97 -19.64 -1.12
C ALA A 106 -1.79 -20.58 -0.22
N LYS A 107 -2.24 -20.10 0.94
CA LYS A 107 -3.12 -20.85 1.87
C LYS A 107 -4.61 -20.76 1.51
N GLY A 108 -4.96 -20.07 0.42
CA GLY A 108 -6.36 -19.84 0.03
C GLY A 108 -7.14 -18.97 1.03
N LYS A 109 -6.45 -18.09 1.75
CA LYS A 109 -7.02 -17.19 2.78
C LYS A 109 -7.07 -15.72 2.36
N LEU A 110 -6.55 -15.36 1.18
CA LEU A 110 -6.60 -13.99 0.67
C LEU A 110 -7.96 -13.70 0.01
N HIS A 111 -9.02 -13.67 0.78
CA HIS A 111 -10.37 -13.34 0.33
C HIS A 111 -11.18 -12.75 1.48
N HIS A 112 -12.26 -12.03 1.15
CA HIS A 112 -13.13 -11.46 2.17
C HIS A 112 -13.71 -12.53 3.11
N GLY A 113 -13.83 -12.21 4.39
CA GLY A 113 -14.38 -13.09 5.43
C GLY A 113 -13.44 -14.22 5.86
N ALA A 114 -12.15 -14.16 5.51
CA ALA A 114 -11.16 -15.11 5.98
C ALA A 114 -10.74 -14.87 7.45
N GLY A 115 -11.04 -13.70 7.99
CA GLY A 115 -10.80 -13.31 9.38
C GLY A 115 -9.63 -12.36 9.55
N THR A 116 -9.14 -12.25 10.78
CA THR A 116 -8.02 -11.37 11.14
C THR A 116 -6.73 -12.17 11.28
N PHE A 117 -5.66 -11.67 10.68
CA PHE A 117 -4.32 -12.25 10.72
C PHE A 117 -3.37 -11.24 11.37
N ASP A 118 -2.85 -11.59 12.53
CA ASP A 118 -1.99 -10.75 13.37
C ASP A 118 -0.51 -11.17 13.21
N TYR A 119 0.37 -10.17 13.07
CA TYR A 119 1.81 -10.34 12.87
C TYR A 119 2.64 -9.59 13.93
N GLY A 120 2.02 -9.17 15.04
CA GLY A 120 2.65 -8.50 16.17
C GLY A 120 2.46 -6.99 16.15
N ASP A 121 3.16 -6.29 15.28
CA ASP A 121 3.12 -4.82 15.14
C ASP A 121 2.19 -4.33 14.02
N TRP A 122 1.51 -5.25 13.34
CA TRP A 122 0.44 -4.98 12.38
C TRP A 122 -0.45 -6.22 12.20
N ALA A 123 -1.63 -6.01 11.65
CA ALA A 123 -2.56 -7.08 11.31
C ALA A 123 -3.28 -6.77 9.99
N VAL A 124 -3.96 -7.76 9.41
CA VAL A 124 -4.93 -7.53 8.34
C VAL A 124 -6.23 -8.25 8.66
N TRP A 125 -7.35 -7.55 8.50
CA TRP A 125 -8.68 -8.14 8.51
C TRP A 125 -9.19 -8.26 7.07
N LEU A 126 -9.37 -9.51 6.64
CA LEU A 126 -9.95 -9.93 5.36
C LEU A 126 -11.40 -10.40 5.52
#